data_AF-A0A7X6DJZ3-F1
#
_entry.id   AF-A0A7X6DJZ3-F1
#
_cell.length_a   1.000
_cell.length_b   1.000
_cell.length_c   1.000
_cell.angle_alpha   90.00
_cell.angle_beta   90.00
_cell.angle_gamma   90.00
#
_symmetry.space_group_name_H-M   'P 1'
#
loop_
_entity.id
_entity.type
_entity.pdbx_description
1 polymer ?
#
loop_
_entity_poly.entity_id
_entity_poly.type
_entity_poly.pdbx_seq_one_letter_code
_entity_poly.pdbx_strand_id
1 'polypeptide(L)'
;MRSSPFTHDFLLLFSAPLIWALHFVAIYGFNGILCARPGANAAWLGLSVATWVLLAAGLAAAAAIVACMTVAPRDAARENRRFVRWVTRGLGGLALVAIAWETMSVLLVPGCP
;
A
#
# COMPACT_ATOMS: atom_id res chain seq x y z
N MET A 1 -4.05 -7.72 24.04
CA MET A 1 -3.45 -9.07 23.92
C MET A 1 -1.98 -8.89 23.54
N ARG A 2 -1.02 -9.41 24.33
CA ARG A 2 0.40 -9.38 23.93
C ARG A 2 0.61 -10.49 22.90
N SER A 3 0.91 -10.11 21.65
CA SER A 3 1.30 -11.06 20.60
C SER A 3 2.64 -11.70 20.95
N SER A 4 2.81 -12.98 20.60
CA SER A 4 4.11 -13.65 20.75
C SER A 4 5.18 -12.97 19.86
N PRO A 5 6.48 -13.08 20.18
CA PRO A 5 7.55 -12.53 19.35
C PRO A 5 7.52 -13.07 17.92
N PHE A 6 7.22 -14.36 17.77
CA PHE A 6 7.07 -15.01 16.46
C PHE A 6 5.94 -14.39 15.63
N THR A 7 4.73 -14.27 16.20
CA THR A 7 3.59 -13.69 15.48
C THR A 7 3.85 -12.23 15.09
N HIS A 8 4.50 -11.47 15.97
CA HIS A 8 4.88 -10.09 15.66
C HIS A 8 5.84 -10.00 14.48
N ASP A 9 6.92 -10.79 14.48
CA ASP A 9 7.95 -10.71 13.44
C ASP A 9 7.46 -11.30 12.11
N PHE A 10 6.60 -12.32 12.16
CA PHE A 10 5.89 -12.84 10.98
C PHE A 10 4.99 -11.77 10.35
N LEU A 11 4.15 -11.10 11.16
CA LEU A 11 3.30 -10.00 10.68
C LEU A 11 4.13 -8.83 10.14
N LEU A 12 5.28 -8.54 10.76
CA LEU A 12 6.19 -7.50 10.29
C LEU A 12 6.79 -7.84 8.91
N LEU A 13 7.15 -9.10 8.68
CA LEU A 13 7.65 -9.60 7.40
C LEU A 13 6.62 -9.43 6.27
N PHE A 14 5.35 -9.77 6.55
CA PHE A 14 4.27 -9.71 5.57
C PHE A 14 3.51 -8.38 5.55
N SER A 15 3.87 -7.43 6.42
CA SER A 15 3.17 -6.15 6.53
C SER A 15 3.10 -5.40 5.20
N ALA A 16 4.23 -5.24 4.51
CA ALA A 16 4.26 -4.47 3.27
C ALA A 16 3.50 -5.15 2.11
N PRO A 17 3.68 -6.46 1.84
CA PRO A 17 2.85 -7.17 0.86
C PRO A 17 1.35 -7.11 1.16
N LEU A 18 0.95 -7.22 2.44
CA LEU A 18 -0.47 -7.14 2.82
C LEU A 18 -1.05 -5.74 2.62
N ILE A 19 -0.29 -4.70 2.98
CA ILE A 19 -0.70 -3.30 2.74
C ILE A 19 -0.83 -3.05 1.24
N TRP A 20 0.14 -3.50 0.43
CA TRP A 20 0.06 -3.38 -1.02
C TRP A 20 -1.15 -4.14 -1.59
N ALA A 21 -1.38 -5.39 -1.19
CA ALA A 21 -2.51 -6.17 -1.69
C ALA A 21 -3.85 -5.51 -1.36
N LEU A 22 -3.99 -4.98 -0.13
CA LEU A 22 -5.17 -4.24 0.28
C LEU A 22 -5.34 -2.95 -0.54
N HIS A 23 -4.25 -2.21 -0.75
CA HIS A 23 -4.24 -1.02 -1.60
C HIS A 23 -4.69 -1.35 -3.02
N PHE A 24 -4.08 -2.35 -3.66
CA PHE A 24 -4.39 -2.82 -5.00
C PHE A 24 -5.88 -3.17 -5.15
N VAL A 25 -6.41 -4.00 -4.25
CA VAL A 25 -7.83 -4.39 -4.26
C VAL A 25 -8.73 -3.16 -4.09
N ALA A 26 -8.38 -2.25 -3.19
CA ALA A 26 -9.15 -1.04 -2.95
C ALA A 26 -9.20 -0.13 -4.18
N ILE A 27 -8.06 0.14 -4.82
CA ILE A 27 -8.01 1.04 -5.98
C ILE A 27 -8.69 0.42 -7.21
N TYR A 28 -8.47 -0.86 -7.49
CA TYR A 28 -9.07 -1.53 -8.65
C TYR A 28 -10.56 -1.76 -8.45
N GLY A 29 -10.97 -2.16 -7.24
CA GLY A 29 -12.38 -2.32 -6.89
C GLY A 29 -13.14 -0.99 -6.97
N PHE A 30 -12.56 0.07 -6.41
CA PHE A 30 -13.13 1.42 -6.49
C PHE A 30 -13.24 1.90 -7.94
N ASN A 31 -12.19 1.72 -8.74
CA ASN A 31 -12.21 2.07 -10.15
C ASN A 31 -13.30 1.31 -10.92
N GLY A 32 -13.43 -0.01 -10.70
CA GLY A 32 -14.49 -0.83 -11.31
C GLY A 32 -15.90 -0.34 -10.96
N ILE A 33 -16.14 0.08 -9.71
CA ILE A 33 -17.43 0.63 -9.28
C ILE A 33 -17.74 1.96 -9.99
N LEU A 34 -16.73 2.84 -10.11
CA LEU A 34 -16.91 4.11 -10.80
C LEU A 34 -17.24 3.93 -12.28
N CYS A 35 -16.55 3.02 -12.95
CA CYS A 35 -16.81 2.70 -14.36
C CYS A 35 -18.21 2.10 -14.58
N ALA A 36 -18.78 1.43 -13.58
CA ALA A 36 -20.14 0.92 -13.63
C ALA A 36 -21.22 1.99 -13.37
N ARG A 37 -20.85 3.20 -12.95
CA ARG A 37 -21.77 4.31 -12.61
C ARG A 37 -21.42 5.58 -13.38
N PRO A 38 -21.70 5.62 -14.71
CA PRO A 38 -21.49 6.82 -15.51
C PRO A 38 -22.28 8.00 -14.92
N GLY A 39 -21.60 9.11 -14.63
CA GLY A 39 -22.19 10.34 -14.07
C GLY A 39 -21.84 10.66 -12.61
N ALA A 40 -21.14 9.78 -11.88
CA ALA A 40 -20.74 10.04 -10.48
C ALA A 40 -19.39 10.80 -10.34
N ASN A 41 -18.74 11.18 -11.44
CA ASN A 41 -17.42 11.80 -11.44
C ASN A 41 -17.52 13.33 -11.38
N ALA A 42 -17.59 13.88 -10.17
CA ALA A 42 -17.34 15.29 -9.94
C ALA A 42 -15.85 15.62 -10.16
N ALA A 43 -15.56 16.82 -10.67
CA ALA A 43 -14.20 17.32 -10.81
C ALA A 43 -13.88 18.34 -9.71
N TRP A 44 -12.65 18.28 -9.19
CA TRP A 44 -12.13 19.21 -8.21
C TRP A 44 -10.67 19.53 -8.53
N LEU A 45 -10.33 20.83 -8.61
CA LEU A 45 -9.00 21.33 -8.98
C LEU A 45 -8.46 20.75 -10.32
N GLY A 46 -9.34 20.57 -11.30
CA GLY A 46 -8.97 20.08 -12.63
C GLY A 46 -8.75 18.57 -12.73
N LEU A 47 -8.91 17.83 -11.62
CA LEU A 47 -8.87 16.36 -11.59
C LEU A 47 -10.22 15.80 -11.15
N SER A 48 -10.51 14.55 -11.52
CA SER A 48 -11.69 13.86 -11.00
C SER A 48 -11.53 13.60 -9.50
N VAL A 49 -12.64 13.61 -8.75
CA VAL A 49 -12.64 13.18 -7.33
C VAL A 49 -12.09 11.76 -7.20
N ALA A 50 -12.33 10.90 -8.19
CA ALA A 50 -11.76 9.56 -8.26
C ALA A 50 -10.22 9.58 -8.25
N THR A 51 -9.60 10.42 -9.07
CA THR A 51 -8.14 10.60 -9.11
C THR A 51 -7.60 11.00 -7.75
N TRP A 52 -8.26 11.94 -7.06
CA TRP A 52 -7.86 12.35 -5.70
C TRP A 52 -7.94 11.21 -4.69
N VAL A 53 -9.01 10.41 -4.72
CA VAL A 53 -9.17 9.24 -3.85
C VAL A 53 -8.05 8.22 -4.10
N LEU A 54 -7.73 7.95 -5.37
CA LEU A 54 -6.67 7.01 -5.75
C LEU A 54 -5.29 7.49 -5.29
N LEU A 55 -4.98 8.78 -5.46
CA LEU A 55 -3.73 9.37 -4.96
C LEU A 55 -3.64 9.33 -3.43
N ALA A 56 -4.73 9.66 -2.74
CA ALA A 56 -4.79 9.60 -1.29
C ALA A 56 -4.59 8.16 -0.77
N ALA A 57 -5.21 7.17 -1.42
CA ALA A 57 -5.04 5.76 -1.10
C ALA A 57 -3.58 5.30 -1.29
N GLY A 58 -2.92 5.75 -2.37
CA GLY A 58 -1.51 5.44 -2.63
C GLY A 58 -0.58 6.05 -1.58
N LEU A 59 -0.79 7.32 -1.24
CA LEU A 59 -0.01 8.01 -0.21
C LEU A 59 -0.20 7.36 1.16
N ALA A 60 -1.43 7.00 1.52
CA ALA A 60 -1.73 6.31 2.78
C ALA A 60 -1.05 4.94 2.86
N ALA A 61 -1.11 4.14 1.79
CA ALA A 61 -0.46 2.83 1.73
C ALA A 61 1.08 2.95 1.81
N ALA A 62 1.66 3.90 1.07
CA ALA A 62 3.10 4.17 1.11
C ALA A 62 3.56 4.61 2.51
N ALA A 63 2.83 5.52 3.15
CA ALA A 63 3.12 5.96 4.51
C ALA A 63 3.06 4.81 5.52
N ALA A 64 2.06 3.94 5.41
CA ALA A 64 1.93 2.76 6.26
C ALA A 64 3.12 1.78 6.08
N ILE A 65 3.56 1.54 4.85
CA ILE A 65 4.73 0.71 4.56
C ILE A 65 6.00 1.32 5.17
N VAL A 66 6.24 2.62 4.98
CA VAL A 66 7.39 3.31 5.55
C VAL A 66 7.37 3.23 7.08
N ALA A 67 6.20 3.40 7.71
CA ALA A 67 6.05 3.22 9.14
C ALA A 67 6.44 1.79 9.59
N CYS A 68 5.96 0.75 8.89
CA CYS A 68 6.34 -0.64 9.18
C CYS A 68 7.86 -0.89 9.06
N MET A 69 8.56 -0.26 8.11
CA MET A 69 10.02 -0.40 7.97
C MET A 69 10.83 0.15 9.16
N THR A 70 10.23 1.03 9.97
CA THR A 70 10.86 1.59 11.17
C THR A 70 10.69 0.71 12.41
N VAL A 71 9.78 -0.27 12.36
CA VAL A 71 9.50 -1.16 13.49
C VAL A 71 10.66 -2.13 13.71
N ALA A 72 11.05 -2.32 14.97
CA ALA A 72 12.11 -3.25 15.35
C ALA A 72 11.57 -4.68 15.55
N PRO A 73 12.23 -5.72 14.99
CA PRO A 73 11.92 -7.11 15.28
C PRO A 73 12.15 -7.45 16.76
N ARG A 74 11.34 -8.36 17.29
CA ARG A 74 11.32 -8.78 18.70
C ARG A 74 12.07 -10.07 18.99
N ASP A 75 12.52 -10.80 17.97
CA ASP A 75 13.35 -12.00 18.15
C ASP A 75 14.59 -11.72 19.02
N ALA A 76 14.99 -12.69 19.85
CA ALA A 76 16.16 -12.60 20.71
C ALA A 76 17.48 -12.76 19.92
N ALA A 77 17.48 -13.56 18.86
CA ALA A 77 18.67 -13.83 18.07
C ALA A 77 19.01 -12.65 17.14
N ARG A 78 20.24 -12.11 17.27
CA ARG A 78 20.70 -10.95 16.49
C ARG A 78 20.64 -11.19 14.97
N GLU A 79 20.97 -12.40 14.53
CA GLU A 79 20.94 -12.78 13.10
C GLU A 79 19.52 -12.75 12.55
N ASN A 80 18.54 -13.32 13.29
CA ASN A 80 17.13 -13.28 12.92
C ASN A 80 16.63 -11.84 12.81
N ARG A 81 16.97 -10.96 13.76
CA ARG A 81 16.57 -9.54 13.69
C ARG A 81 17.12 -8.83 12.45
N ARG A 82 18.37 -9.14 12.06
CA ARG A 82 18.99 -8.57 10.85
C ARG A 82 18.29 -9.08 9.59
N PHE A 83 17.99 -10.37 9.54
CA PHE A 83 17.26 -11.00 8.44
C PHE A 83 15.85 -10.39 8.29
N VAL A 84 15.04 -10.39 9.36
CA VAL A 84 13.68 -9.83 9.35
C VAL A 84 13.71 -8.37 8.90
N ARG A 85 14.62 -7.55 9.45
CA ARG A 85 14.75 -6.14 9.05
C ARG A 85 15.13 -5.99 7.57
N TRP A 86 16.04 -6.81 7.07
CA TRP A 86 16.45 -6.75 5.67
C TRP A 86 15.31 -7.16 4.73
N VAL A 87 14.62 -8.27 5.03
CA VAL A 87 13.48 -8.73 4.22
C VAL A 87 12.31 -7.76 4.28
N THR A 88 11.92 -7.26 5.46
CA THR A 88 10.84 -6.26 5.59
C THR A 88 11.14 -5.00 4.77
N ARG A 89 12.40 -4.52 4.75
CA ARG A 89 12.79 -3.38 3.93
C ARG A 89 12.82 -3.71 2.44
N GLY A 90 13.30 -4.89 2.05
CA GLY A 90 13.29 -5.34 0.65
C GLY A 90 11.87 -5.46 0.09
N LEU A 91 11.00 -6.16 0.81
CA LEU A 91 9.58 -6.32 0.45
C LEU A 91 8.85 -4.98 0.45
N GLY A 92 9.12 -4.12 1.45
CA GLY A 92 8.51 -2.81 1.46
C GLY A 92 9.02 -1.89 0.35
N GLY A 93 10.29 -1.98 -0.04
CA GLY A 93 10.82 -1.25 -1.20
C GLY A 93 10.13 -1.69 -2.49
N LEU A 94 9.96 -3.01 -2.66
CA LEU A 94 9.23 -3.58 -3.80
C LEU A 94 7.75 -3.13 -3.81
N ALA A 95 7.09 -3.15 -2.66
CA ALA A 95 5.71 -2.70 -2.51
C ALA A 95 5.53 -1.21 -2.82
N LEU A 96 6.48 -0.36 -2.42
CA LEU A 96 6.47 1.07 -2.78
C LEU A 96 6.62 1.28 -4.28
N VAL A 97 7.48 0.51 -4.96
CA VAL A 97 7.61 0.55 -6.42
C VAL A 97 6.30 0.14 -7.09
N ALA A 98 5.63 -0.90 -6.59
CA ALA A 98 4.34 -1.34 -7.10
C ALA A 98 3.25 -0.27 -6.93
N ILE A 99 3.14 0.34 -5.74
CA ILE A 99 2.20 1.44 -5.50
C ILE A 99 2.47 2.63 -6.42
N ALA A 100 3.76 3.01 -6.59
CA ALA A 100 4.14 4.11 -7.48
C ALA A 100 3.76 3.81 -8.93
N TRP A 101 3.95 2.58 -9.39
CA TRP A 101 3.56 2.13 -10.73
C TRP A 101 2.04 2.18 -10.94
N GLU A 102 1.27 1.69 -9.97
CA GLU A 102 -0.19 1.70 -10.00
C GLU A 102 -0.75 3.13 -9.98
N THR A 103 -0.23 3.99 -9.10
CA THR A 103 -0.66 5.40 -9.02
C THR A 103 -0.24 6.21 -10.25
N MET A 104 0.91 5.93 -10.85
CA MET A 104 1.32 6.57 -12.11
C MET A 104 0.32 6.28 -13.24
N SER A 105 -0.24 5.07 -13.29
CA SER A 105 -1.19 4.67 -14.32
C SER A 105 -2.48 5.52 -14.30
N VAL A 106 -2.88 6.01 -13.12
CA VAL A 106 -4.05 6.90 -12.94
C VAL A 106 -3.86 8.26 -13.61
N LEU A 107 -2.61 8.72 -13.75
CA LEU A 107 -2.30 10.01 -14.37
C LEU A 107 -2.12 9.90 -15.89
N LEU A 108 -1.77 8.71 -16.38
CA LEU A 108 -1.48 8.46 -17.79
C LEU A 108 -2.72 8.06 -18.60
N VAL A 109 -3.67 7.39 -17.97
CA VAL A 109 -4.86 6.87 -18.64
C VAL A 109 -6.07 7.72 -18.30
N PRO A 110 -6.83 8.22 -19.29
CA PRO A 110 -8.08 8.93 -19.01
C PRO A 110 -9.03 8.03 -18.22
N GLY A 111 -9.72 8.62 -17.24
CA GLY A 111 -10.71 7.90 -16.42
C GLY A 111 -11.86 7.36 -17.25
N CYS A 112 -12.68 6.51 -16.62
CA CYS A 112 -13.85 5.93 -17.28
C CYS A 112 -14.82 7.03 -17.78
N PRO A 113 -15.37 6.86 -19.01
CA PRO A 113 -16.28 7.81 -19.64
C PRO A 113 -17.63 7.94 -18.91
#